data_AF-A0A7J4DR04-F1
#
_entry.id   AF-A0A7J4DR04-F1
#
_cell.length_a   1.000
_cell.length_b   1.000
_cell.length_c   1.000
_cell.angle_alpha   90.00
_cell.angle_beta   90.00
_cell.angle_gamma   90.00
#
_symmetry.space_group_name_H-M   'P 1'
#
loop_
_entity.id
_entity.type
_entity.pdbx_description
1 polymer ?
#
loop_
_entity_poly.entity_id
_entity_poly.type
_entity_poly.pdbx_seq_one_letter_code
_entity_poly.pdbx_strand_id
1 'polypeptide(L)'
;MDKENIWRYGGCTTISPLLALKSCVGSYTVPKRVPASVCVRCKGYKRLCGLLSCPILERFRAQVLSVTSLGSRPLELQGSTPPSLVVGEQGYPKVPILFNIPPHIHSEEARVYDHPLLWWTQRYSLKKIIELRSYLVSSIIRFYAKDPWRLYERELSIAAVSIKPADSEAKLQKPPIPHLSFLIWILQ
;
A
#
# COMPACT_ATOMS: atom_id res chain seq x y z
N MET A 1 35.13 -11.00 7.13
CA MET A 1 35.44 -10.21 8.34
C MET A 1 35.55 -8.79 7.86
N ASP A 2 34.59 -7.95 8.23
CA ASP A 2 34.72 -6.50 8.33
C ASP A 2 33.74 -6.11 9.43
N LYS A 3 34.29 -6.06 10.65
CA LYS A 3 33.62 -5.60 11.87
C LYS A 3 34.10 -4.18 12.05
N GLU A 4 33.26 -3.18 11.80
CA GLU A 4 33.41 -1.85 12.38
C GLU A 4 32.15 -1.01 12.11
N ASN A 5 31.82 -0.15 13.09
CA ASN A 5 30.66 0.76 13.18
C ASN A 5 29.36 0.19 13.79
N ILE A 6 29.56 -0.35 14.99
CA ILE A 6 29.01 0.14 16.27
C ILE A 6 27.84 1.14 16.15
N TRP A 7 26.68 0.63 16.57
CA TRP A 7 25.47 1.34 16.95
C TRP A 7 25.73 2.60 17.78
N ARG A 8 25.39 3.78 17.24
CA ARG A 8 25.04 4.96 18.05
C ARG A 8 23.52 5.07 18.11
N TYR A 9 22.93 4.42 19.12
CA TYR A 9 21.61 4.83 19.60
C TYR A 9 21.76 6.24 20.19
N GLY A 10 21.36 7.26 19.43
CA GLY A 10 21.26 8.62 19.93
C GLY A 10 20.11 8.71 20.92
N GLY A 11 20.43 8.53 22.21
CA GLY A 11 19.56 8.92 23.30
C GLY A 11 19.34 10.42 23.27
N CYS A 12 18.08 10.85 23.22
CA CYS A 12 17.71 12.24 23.42
C CYS A 12 17.66 12.50 24.93
N THR A 13 18.82 12.62 25.56
CA THR A 13 18.92 13.12 26.94
C THR A 13 19.32 14.59 26.88
N THR A 14 18.34 15.49 26.97
CA THR A 14 18.59 16.84 27.50
C THR A 14 17.42 17.30 28.35
N ILE A 15 17.64 17.20 29.65
CA ILE A 15 16.98 17.98 30.70
C ILE A 15 17.39 19.44 30.50
N SER A 16 16.46 20.32 30.08
CA SER A 16 16.49 21.79 30.31
C SER A 16 15.27 22.47 29.65
N PRO A 17 14.54 23.39 30.32
CA PRO A 17 13.21 23.81 29.89
C PRO A 17 13.15 25.08 29.01
N LEU A 18 14.26 25.64 28.54
CA LEU A 18 14.24 26.94 27.85
C LEU A 18 15.22 26.96 26.67
N LEU A 19 14.68 27.33 25.50
CA LEU A 19 15.36 27.52 24.21
C LEU A 19 16.04 26.28 23.59
N ALA A 20 15.27 25.51 22.82
CA ALA A 20 15.80 24.83 21.64
C ALA A 20 14.68 24.52 20.64
N LEU A 21 14.31 25.50 19.82
CA LEU A 21 13.78 25.26 18.47
C LEU A 21 14.92 24.69 17.60
N LYS A 22 15.47 23.53 17.99
CA LYS A 22 16.29 22.73 17.10
C LYS A 22 15.31 21.88 16.32
N SER A 23 15.04 22.33 15.10
CA SER A 23 14.30 21.58 14.10
C SER A 23 14.81 20.13 14.09
N CYS A 24 13.97 19.20 14.53
CA CYS A 24 14.10 17.79 14.18
C CYS A 24 13.80 17.68 12.68
N VAL A 25 14.74 18.13 11.85
CA VAL A 25 14.80 17.76 10.44
C VAL A 25 15.15 16.28 10.47
N GLY A 26 14.12 15.45 10.55
CA GLY A 26 14.25 14.03 10.34
C GLY A 26 14.89 13.84 8.98
N SER A 27 16.17 13.52 8.97
CA SER A 27 16.91 13.17 7.76
C SER A 27 16.19 12.00 7.11
N TYR A 28 15.43 12.31 6.06
CA TYR A 28 14.84 11.29 5.18
C TYR A 28 15.99 10.75 4.33
N THR A 29 16.79 9.86 4.92
CA THR A 29 17.73 9.05 4.16
C THR A 29 16.92 8.21 3.17
N VAL A 30 17.15 8.44 1.88
CA VAL A 30 16.56 7.64 0.81
C VAL A 30 16.92 6.18 1.09
N PRO A 31 15.94 5.26 1.17
CA PRO A 31 16.23 3.88 1.55
C PRO A 31 17.25 3.28 0.59
N LYS A 32 18.35 2.79 1.15
CA LYS A 32 19.42 2.10 0.42
C LYS A 32 18.80 0.97 -0.39
N ARG A 33 19.09 0.87 -1.69
CA ARG A 33 18.60 -0.22 -2.54
C ARG A 33 19.12 -1.55 -1.98
N VAL A 34 18.23 -2.36 -1.40
CA VAL A 34 18.57 -3.68 -0.84
C VAL A 34 18.54 -4.72 -1.96
N PRO A 35 19.61 -5.50 -2.17
CA PRO A 35 19.61 -6.55 -3.19
C PRO A 35 18.67 -7.69 -2.81
N ALA A 36 17.94 -8.25 -3.78
CA ALA A 36 16.97 -9.31 -3.55
C ALA A 36 17.60 -10.58 -2.93
N SER A 37 18.86 -10.88 -3.27
CA SER A 37 19.62 -12.01 -2.70
C SER A 37 19.72 -11.95 -1.17
N VAL A 38 19.79 -10.75 -0.60
CA VAL A 38 19.79 -10.55 0.86
C VAL A 38 18.40 -10.85 1.43
N CYS A 39 17.33 -10.41 0.79
CA CYS A 39 15.96 -10.70 1.22
C CYS A 39 15.66 -12.21 1.23
N VAL A 40 16.13 -12.96 0.24
CA VAL A 40 15.99 -14.42 0.17
C VAL A 40 16.68 -15.13 1.34
N ARG A 41 17.91 -14.71 1.67
CA ARG A 41 18.65 -15.25 2.82
C ARG A 41 18.05 -14.83 4.16
N CYS A 42 17.49 -13.62 4.21
CA CYS A 42 16.93 -12.99 5.40
C CYS A 42 15.56 -13.54 5.78
N LYS A 43 14.71 -13.86 4.77
CA LYS A 43 13.29 -14.26 4.91
C LYS A 43 12.48 -13.34 5.86
N GLY A 44 12.90 -12.09 5.99
CA GLY A 44 12.30 -11.08 6.85
C GLY A 44 12.58 -11.18 8.35
N TYR A 45 13.17 -12.27 8.87
CA TYR A 45 13.43 -12.44 10.31
C TYR A 45 14.87 -12.06 10.73
N LYS A 46 15.87 -12.28 9.86
CA LYS A 46 17.29 -12.01 10.18
C LYS A 46 17.70 -10.53 10.11
N ARG A 47 16.85 -9.67 9.56
CA ARG A 47 17.07 -8.23 9.35
C ARG A 47 18.43 -7.85 8.73
N LEU A 48 18.93 -8.67 7.79
CA LEU A 48 20.23 -8.47 7.13
C LEU A 48 20.33 -7.14 6.34
N CYS A 49 19.20 -6.51 6.02
CA CYS A 49 19.14 -5.21 5.36
C CYS A 49 19.29 -4.01 6.31
N GLY A 50 19.32 -4.24 7.64
CA GLY A 50 19.40 -3.17 8.64
C GLY A 50 18.09 -2.41 8.90
N LEU A 51 16.98 -2.79 8.25
CA LEU A 51 15.67 -2.18 8.50
C LEU A 51 15.06 -2.67 9.82
N LEU A 52 14.37 -1.76 10.52
CA LEU A 52 13.65 -2.07 11.77
C LEU A 52 12.50 -3.06 11.56
N SER A 53 11.78 -2.94 10.44
CA SER A 53 10.73 -3.86 10.01
C SER A 53 10.92 -4.24 8.53
N CYS A 54 10.58 -5.48 8.17
CA CYS A 54 10.64 -5.93 6.79
C CYS A 54 9.37 -5.47 6.04
N PRO A 55 9.48 -4.57 5.03
CA PRO A 55 8.31 -4.06 4.31
C PRO A 55 7.54 -5.16 3.57
N ILE A 56 8.21 -6.24 3.16
CA ILE A 56 7.60 -7.41 2.49
C ILE A 56 6.64 -8.12 3.45
N LEU A 57 7.05 -8.33 4.70
CA LEU A 57 6.21 -8.98 5.70
C LEU A 57 5.06 -8.09 6.16
N GLU A 58 5.30 -6.78 6.31
CA GLU A 58 4.23 -5.84 6.67
C GLU A 58 3.15 -5.77 5.57
N ARG A 59 3.57 -5.71 4.29
CA ARG A 59 2.67 -5.80 3.14
C ARG A 59 1.85 -7.09 3.16
N PHE A 60 2.52 -8.23 3.33
CA PHE A 60 1.85 -9.53 3.35
C PHE A 60 0.85 -9.64 4.49
N ARG A 61 1.19 -9.16 5.70
CA ARG A 61 0.26 -9.12 6.84
C ARG A 61 -0.98 -8.30 6.54
N ALA A 62 -0.82 -7.11 5.97
CA ALA A 62 -1.95 -6.26 5.59
C ALA A 62 -2.85 -6.93 4.54
N GLN A 63 -2.26 -7.63 3.57
CA GLN A 63 -3.02 -8.41 2.58
C GLN A 63 -3.75 -9.60 3.20
N VAL A 64 -3.13 -10.31 4.15
CA VAL A 64 -3.81 -11.39 4.88
C VAL A 64 -5.00 -10.82 5.65
N LEU A 65 -4.81 -9.69 6.35
CA LEU A 65 -5.89 -9.02 7.07
C LEU A 65 -7.04 -8.59 6.16
N SER A 66 -6.75 -8.06 4.96
CA SER A 66 -7.79 -7.67 4.00
C SER A 66 -8.56 -8.86 3.43
N VAL A 67 -7.90 -10.01 3.25
CA VAL A 67 -8.60 -11.21 2.78
C VAL A 67 -9.40 -11.86 3.91
N THR A 68 -8.87 -11.89 5.13
CA THR A 68 -9.58 -12.41 6.30
C THR A 68 -10.79 -11.54 6.66
N SER A 69 -10.73 -10.22 6.46
CA SER A 69 -11.86 -9.34 6.76
C SER A 69 -13.08 -9.60 5.88
N LEU A 70 -12.91 -10.16 4.68
CA LEU A 70 -14.03 -10.58 3.81
C LEU A 70 -14.88 -11.73 4.40
N GLY A 71 -14.34 -12.44 5.40
CA GLY A 71 -15.06 -13.47 6.15
C GLY A 71 -15.75 -14.52 5.28
N SER A 72 -17.04 -14.72 5.52
CA SER A 72 -17.86 -15.75 4.87
C SER A 72 -18.23 -15.46 3.41
N ARG A 73 -17.93 -14.25 2.89
CA ARG A 73 -18.27 -13.85 1.51
C ARG A 73 -17.04 -13.36 0.75
N PRO A 74 -16.05 -14.24 0.47
CA PRO A 74 -14.77 -13.83 -0.12
C PRO A 74 -14.85 -13.37 -1.58
N LEU A 75 -16.03 -13.43 -2.20
CA LEU A 75 -16.30 -12.98 -3.57
C LEU A 75 -17.05 -11.65 -3.63
N GLU A 76 -17.62 -11.19 -2.51
CA GLU A 76 -18.34 -9.92 -2.43
C GLU A 76 -17.43 -8.92 -1.72
N LEU A 77 -17.01 -7.90 -2.47
CA LEU A 77 -16.19 -6.82 -1.95
C LEU A 77 -17.06 -5.58 -1.85
N GLN A 78 -17.25 -5.09 -0.64
CA GLN A 78 -18.00 -3.87 -0.35
C GLN A 78 -17.09 -2.91 0.41
N GLY A 79 -17.19 -1.64 0.06
CA GLY A 79 -16.46 -0.57 0.73
C GLY A 79 -16.48 0.70 -0.08
N SER A 80 -16.16 1.82 0.55
CA SER A 80 -15.99 3.07 -0.15
C SER A 80 -14.59 3.14 -0.76
N THR A 81 -14.54 3.31 -2.07
CA THR A 81 -13.28 3.50 -2.78
C THR A 81 -12.82 4.93 -2.53
N PRO A 82 -11.69 5.15 -1.82
CA PRO A 82 -11.02 6.44 -1.97
C PRO A 82 -10.60 6.54 -3.44
N PRO A 83 -10.67 7.72 -4.09
CA PRO A 83 -10.68 7.86 -5.54
C PRO A 83 -9.36 7.43 -6.21
N SER A 84 -9.15 6.11 -6.29
CA SER A 84 -7.90 5.46 -6.66
C SER A 84 -8.16 4.42 -7.73
N LEU A 85 -8.25 4.90 -8.96
CA LEU A 85 -8.36 4.06 -10.14
C LEU A 85 -7.03 4.11 -10.89
N VAL A 86 -6.43 2.94 -11.13
CA VAL A 86 -5.16 2.83 -11.86
C VAL A 86 -5.42 2.19 -13.21
N VAL A 87 -5.01 2.86 -14.29
CA VAL A 87 -5.10 2.32 -15.65
C VAL A 87 -3.74 1.72 -16.02
N GLY A 88 -3.74 0.45 -16.40
CA GLY A 88 -2.54 -0.23 -16.90
C GLY A 88 -2.37 -0.10 -18.41
N GLU A 89 -1.14 -0.26 -18.90
CA GLU A 89 -0.82 -0.20 -20.33
C GLU A 89 -0.88 -1.57 -21.04
N GLN A 90 -0.84 -2.65 -20.27
CA GLN A 90 -0.69 -4.00 -20.80
C GLN A 90 -1.90 -4.42 -21.65
N GLY A 91 -1.67 -4.66 -22.94
CA GLY A 91 -2.69 -5.16 -23.87
C GLY A 91 -3.49 -4.08 -24.57
N TYR A 92 -2.98 -2.84 -24.65
CA TYR A 92 -3.58 -1.79 -25.47
C TYR A 92 -3.96 -2.29 -26.88
N PRO A 93 -5.18 -2.01 -27.39
CA PRO A 93 -6.18 -1.08 -26.84
C PRO A 93 -7.09 -1.64 -25.72
N LYS A 94 -7.00 -2.93 -25.36
CA LYS A 94 -7.77 -3.53 -24.25
C LYS A 94 -6.99 -3.49 -22.94
N VAL A 95 -7.08 -2.37 -22.24
CA VAL A 95 -6.32 -2.06 -21.03
C VAL A 95 -6.99 -2.58 -19.75
N PRO A 96 -6.23 -3.04 -18.75
CA PRO A 96 -6.76 -3.33 -17.42
C PRO A 96 -6.92 -2.04 -16.61
N ILE A 97 -8.01 -1.96 -15.87
CA ILE A 97 -8.31 -0.94 -14.89
C ILE A 97 -8.35 -1.62 -13.53
N LEU A 98 -7.53 -1.14 -12.61
CA LEU A 98 -7.49 -1.58 -11.22
C LEU A 98 -8.29 -0.60 -10.39
N PHE A 99 -9.32 -1.12 -9.74
CA PHE A 99 -10.20 -0.34 -8.87
C PHE A 99 -10.05 -0.86 -7.44
N ASN A 100 -9.53 0.01 -6.56
CA ASN A 100 -9.04 -0.37 -5.24
C ASN A 100 -10.09 -0.11 -4.16
N ILE A 101 -10.65 -1.16 -3.57
CA ILE A 101 -11.69 -1.05 -2.54
C ILE A 101 -11.14 -1.58 -1.20
N PRO A 102 -11.23 -0.81 -0.11
CA PRO A 102 -10.98 -1.32 1.23
C PRO A 102 -12.18 -2.17 1.72
N PRO A 103 -11.98 -3.43 2.15
CA PRO A 103 -13.08 -4.26 2.63
C PRO A 103 -13.78 -3.70 3.88
N HIS A 104 -15.11 -3.58 3.86
CA HIS A 104 -15.98 -3.16 4.98
C HIS A 104 -15.71 -1.76 5.54
N ILE A 105 -14.97 -0.92 4.82
CA ILE A 105 -14.70 0.46 5.23
C ILE A 105 -15.50 1.38 4.34
N HIS A 106 -16.36 2.19 4.93
CA HIS A 106 -17.27 3.05 4.20
C HIS A 106 -17.06 4.53 4.54
N SER A 107 -17.60 5.40 3.70
CA SER A 107 -17.65 6.84 3.91
C SER A 107 -16.26 7.49 4.05
N GLU A 108 -16.17 8.54 4.87
CA GLU A 108 -14.98 9.38 5.04
C GLU A 108 -13.76 8.62 5.60
N GLU A 109 -13.99 7.52 6.33
CA GLU A 109 -12.93 6.67 6.87
C GLU A 109 -12.06 6.06 5.76
N ALA A 110 -12.65 5.78 4.59
CA ALA A 110 -11.91 5.25 3.45
C ALA A 110 -10.88 6.24 2.89
N ARG A 111 -11.06 7.56 3.10
CA ARG A 111 -10.16 8.59 2.54
C ARG A 111 -8.71 8.40 2.97
N VAL A 112 -8.48 7.90 4.19
CA VAL A 112 -7.11 7.67 4.70
C VAL A 112 -6.35 6.62 3.89
N TYR A 113 -7.02 5.76 3.10
CA TYR A 113 -6.35 4.67 2.38
C TYR A 113 -5.66 5.11 1.08
N ASP A 114 -6.00 6.29 0.53
CA ASP A 114 -5.31 6.85 -0.65
C ASP A 114 -5.20 8.38 -0.64
N HIS A 115 -4.78 8.99 0.47
CA HIS A 115 -4.64 10.45 0.58
C HIS A 115 -3.23 10.89 1.03
N PRO A 116 -2.26 11.03 0.09
CA PRO A 116 -0.86 11.33 0.40
C PRO A 116 -0.64 12.61 1.22
N LEU A 117 -1.41 13.67 0.95
CA LEU A 117 -1.32 14.93 1.69
C LEU A 117 -1.68 14.76 3.18
N LEU A 118 -2.58 13.83 3.48
CA LEU A 118 -3.05 13.56 4.84
C LEU A 118 -1.99 12.73 5.58
N TRP A 119 -1.41 11.73 4.91
CA TRP A 119 -0.29 10.96 5.46
C TRP A 119 0.90 11.85 5.81
N TRP A 120 1.19 12.82 4.93
CA TRP A 120 2.26 13.78 5.16
C TRP A 120 1.97 14.70 6.35
N THR A 121 0.78 15.32 6.36
CA THR A 121 0.37 16.26 7.40
C THR A 121 0.34 15.61 8.78
N GLN A 122 -0.18 14.38 8.87
CA GLN A 122 -0.25 13.62 10.12
C GLN A 122 1.02 12.83 10.45
N ARG A 123 2.09 12.98 9.65
CA ARG A 123 3.40 12.32 9.85
C ARG A 123 3.31 10.80 9.99
N TYR A 124 2.56 10.15 9.11
CA TYR A 124 2.41 8.70 9.13
C TYR A 124 3.75 8.01 8.91
N SER A 125 4.00 6.95 9.69
CA SER A 125 5.16 6.10 9.49
C SER A 125 5.05 5.32 8.18
N LEU A 126 6.19 4.98 7.57
CA LEU A 126 6.22 4.15 6.37
C LEU A 126 5.48 2.81 6.57
N LYS A 127 5.58 2.22 7.77
CA LYS A 127 4.84 1.02 8.14
C LYS A 127 3.34 1.22 7.98
N LYS A 128 2.79 2.33 8.50
CA LYS A 128 1.36 2.62 8.42
C LYS A 128 0.90 2.85 6.98
N ILE A 129 1.71 3.52 6.17
CA ILE A 129 1.40 3.73 4.74
C ILE A 129 1.36 2.39 3.98
N ILE A 130 2.33 1.50 4.25
CA ILE A 130 2.34 0.15 3.65
C ILE A 130 1.09 -0.63 4.08
N GLU A 131 0.72 -0.57 5.35
CA GLU A 131 -0.48 -1.22 5.88
C GLU A 131 -1.75 -0.73 5.18
N LEU A 132 -1.96 0.58 5.14
CA LEU A 132 -3.11 1.21 4.47
C LEU A 132 -3.20 0.81 2.99
N ARG A 133 -2.13 1.02 2.22
CA ARG A 133 -2.15 0.74 0.79
C ARG A 133 -2.25 -0.74 0.45
N SER A 134 -1.72 -1.62 1.32
CA SER A 134 -1.73 -3.07 1.09
C SER A 134 -3.00 -3.75 1.59
N TYR A 135 -3.84 -3.02 2.35
CA TYR A 135 -5.16 -3.46 2.79
C TYR A 135 -6.22 -3.36 1.68
N LEU A 136 -5.99 -2.49 0.68
CA LEU A 136 -6.90 -2.34 -0.45
C LEU A 136 -6.92 -3.59 -1.32
N VAL A 137 -8.12 -4.05 -1.66
CA VAL A 137 -8.34 -5.15 -2.59
C VAL A 137 -8.63 -4.58 -3.98
N SER A 138 -7.78 -4.89 -4.95
CA SER A 138 -7.91 -4.41 -6.32
C SER A 138 -8.82 -5.34 -7.12
N SER A 139 -9.96 -4.83 -7.58
CA SER A 139 -10.73 -5.47 -8.65
C SER A 139 -10.12 -5.11 -10.01
N ILE A 140 -9.99 -6.09 -10.90
CA ILE A 140 -9.39 -5.91 -12.22
C ILE A 140 -10.48 -6.02 -13.29
N ILE A 141 -10.69 -4.94 -14.04
CA ILE A 141 -11.67 -4.86 -15.11
C ILE A 141 -10.92 -4.54 -16.41
N ARG A 142 -11.21 -5.24 -17.51
CA ARG A 142 -10.60 -4.90 -18.81
C ARG A 142 -11.52 -4.00 -19.62
N PHE A 143 -10.95 -2.96 -20.21
CA PHE A 143 -11.67 -1.95 -20.96
C PHE A 143 -11.04 -1.67 -22.31
N TYR A 144 -11.87 -1.35 -23.30
CA TYR A 144 -11.37 -0.93 -24.61
C TYR A 144 -11.15 0.57 -24.60
N ALA A 145 -9.88 1.00 -24.65
CA ALA A 145 -9.49 2.41 -24.52
C ALA A 145 -10.06 3.31 -25.62
N LYS A 146 -10.40 2.75 -26.80
CA LYS A 146 -11.01 3.53 -27.89
C LYS A 146 -12.52 3.76 -27.71
N ASP A 147 -13.16 3.12 -26.74
CA ASP A 147 -14.57 3.31 -26.39
C ASP A 147 -14.69 3.68 -24.90
N PRO A 148 -14.31 4.92 -24.53
CA PRO A 148 -14.33 5.36 -23.13
C PRO A 148 -15.75 5.53 -22.59
N TRP A 149 -16.78 5.62 -23.46
CA TRP A 149 -18.15 5.91 -23.05
C TRP A 149 -18.73 4.84 -22.14
N ARG A 150 -18.35 3.58 -22.36
CA ARG A 150 -18.78 2.47 -21.50
C ARG A 150 -18.29 2.60 -20.05
N LEU A 151 -17.29 3.44 -19.74
CA LEU A 151 -16.85 3.65 -18.35
C LEU A 151 -17.93 4.36 -17.53
N TYR A 152 -18.73 5.20 -18.16
CA TYR A 152 -19.85 5.88 -17.52
C TYR A 152 -20.98 4.92 -17.20
N GLU A 153 -21.21 3.88 -18.02
CA GLU A 153 -22.23 2.84 -17.75
C GLU A 153 -21.97 2.09 -16.43
N ARG A 154 -20.72 2.05 -15.98
CA ARG A 154 -20.31 1.40 -14.72
C ARG A 154 -19.95 2.38 -13.62
N GLU A 155 -20.19 3.68 -13.83
CA GLU A 155 -19.89 4.77 -12.90
C GLU A 155 -18.41 4.86 -12.46
N LEU A 156 -17.51 4.12 -13.11
CA LEU A 156 -16.08 4.07 -12.75
C LEU A 156 -15.39 5.41 -12.98
N SER A 157 -15.79 6.13 -14.04
CA SER A 157 -15.29 7.47 -14.33
C SER A 157 -15.70 8.48 -13.27
N ILE A 158 -16.94 8.39 -12.76
CA ILE A 158 -17.48 9.27 -11.74
C ILE A 158 -16.78 9.01 -10.41
N ALA A 159 -16.65 7.73 -10.03
CA ALA A 159 -15.92 7.33 -8.83
C ALA A 159 -14.46 7.78 -8.84
N ALA A 160 -13.78 7.74 -9.99
CA ALA A 160 -12.38 8.15 -10.14
C ALA A 160 -12.17 9.67 -9.99
N VAL A 161 -13.13 10.49 -10.40
CA VAL A 161 -13.04 11.96 -10.33
C VAL A 161 -13.58 12.50 -8.99
N SER A 162 -14.27 11.67 -8.20
CA SER A 162 -14.85 12.08 -6.93
C SER A 162 -13.77 12.54 -5.95
N ILE A 163 -14.03 13.66 -5.27
CA ILE A 163 -13.19 14.13 -4.15
C ILE A 163 -13.50 13.34 -2.88
N LYS A 164 -14.77 12.94 -2.72
CA LYS A 164 -15.24 12.15 -1.56
C LYS A 164 -15.16 10.66 -1.88
N PRO A 165 -14.89 9.80 -0.89
CA PRO A 165 -14.96 8.36 -1.10
C PRO A 165 -16.32 7.96 -1.65
N ALA A 166 -16.33 7.22 -2.75
CA ALA A 166 -17.55 6.74 -3.40
C ALA A 166 -17.86 5.34 -2.90
N ASP A 167 -19.09 5.09 -2.46
CA ASP A 167 -19.47 3.74 -2.04
C ASP A 167 -19.46 2.80 -3.25
N SER A 168 -18.85 1.63 -3.08
CA SER A 168 -18.52 0.75 -4.19
C SER A 168 -18.72 -0.71 -3.81
N GLU A 169 -19.27 -1.46 -4.75
CA GLU A 169 -19.42 -2.89 -4.64
C GLU A 169 -18.80 -3.58 -5.86
N ALA A 170 -18.06 -4.65 -5.61
CA ALA A 170 -17.46 -5.46 -6.65
C ALA A 170 -17.68 -6.94 -6.37
N LYS A 171 -18.07 -7.69 -7.41
CA LYS A 171 -18.14 -9.14 -7.38
C LYS A 171 -16.89 -9.73 -8.03
N LEU A 172 -16.06 -10.39 -7.23
CA LEU A 172 -14.83 -11.02 -7.68
C LEU A 172 -15.14 -12.38 -8.34
N GLN A 173 -14.39 -12.72 -9.38
CA GLN A 173 -14.49 -14.04 -10.01
C GLN A 173 -13.84 -15.14 -9.18
N LYS A 174 -12.82 -14.79 -8.40
CA LYS A 174 -12.03 -15.69 -7.56
C LYS A 174 -11.69 -14.97 -6.25
N PRO A 175 -11.58 -15.68 -5.13
CA PRO A 175 -11.15 -15.06 -3.88
C PRO A 175 -9.70 -14.56 -4.02
N PRO A 176 -9.38 -13.38 -3.47
CA PRO A 176 -8.01 -12.87 -3.47
C PRO A 176 -7.12 -13.77 -2.59
N ILE A 177 -5.97 -14.19 -3.14
CA ILE A 177 -5.01 -15.03 -2.42
C ILE A 177 -3.75 -14.19 -2.17
N PRO A 178 -3.38 -13.90 -0.91
CA PRO A 178 -2.17 -13.14 -0.61
C PRO A 178 -0.94 -13.99 -0.96
N HIS A 179 0.01 -13.39 -1.69
CA HIS A 179 1.20 -14.09 -2.15
C HIS A 179 2.46 -13.49 -1.51
N LEU A 180 3.18 -14.30 -0.73
CA LEU A 180 4.46 -13.90 -0.14
C LEU A 180 5.61 -14.28 -1.08
N SER A 181 6.33 -13.28 -1.57
CA SER A 181 7.53 -13.48 -2.39
C SER A 181 8.69 -12.63 -1.87
N PHE A 182 9.86 -13.26 -1.73
CA PHE A 182 11.13 -12.57 -1.42
C PHE A 182 12.01 -12.40 -2.66
N LEU A 183 11.64 -13.06 -3.76
CA LEU A 183 12.24 -12.93 -5.08
C LEU A 183 11.31 -12.09 -5.95
N ILE A 184 11.91 -11.17 -6.72
CA ILE A 184 11.32 -10.79 -7.99
C ILE A 184 11.39 -12.06 -8.85
N TRP A 185 10.23 -12.53 -9.29
CA TRP A 185 10.10 -13.60 -10.26
C TRP A 185 10.83 -13.15 -11.55
N ILE A 186 12.10 -13.53 -11.67
CA ILE A 186 12.75 -13.71 -12.95
C ILE A 186 12.64 -15.22 -13.19
N LEU A 187 11.98 -15.59 -14.30
CA LEU A 187 11.66 -16.92 -14.79
C LEU A 187 10.29 -17.47 -14.38
N GLN A 188 9.27 -17.04 -15.09
CA GLN A 188 8.38 -17.95 -15.83
C GLN A 188 7.85 -17.24 -17.08
#